data_AF-A0A4Q2RB30-F1
#
_entry.id   AF-A0A4Q2RB30-F1
#
_cell.length_a   1.000
_cell.length_b   1.000
_cell.length_c   1.000
_cell.angle_alpha   90.00
_cell.angle_beta   90.00
_cell.angle_gamma   90.00
#
_symmetry.space_group_name_H-M   'P 1'
#
loop_
_entity.id
_entity.type
_entity.pdbx_description
1 polymer ?
#
loop_
_entity_poly.entity_id
_entity_poly.type
_entity_poly.pdbx_seq_one_letter_code
_entity_poly.pdbx_strand_id
1 'polypeptide(L)' 'MNAPVFTYPFKEAEPATFANLDLVRVLHAVVTDEEEVVISGSLGTVVAVYGAGKAYEVEFEVGLATIYAADLVKA' A
#
# COMPACT_ATOMS: atom_id res chain seq x y z
N MET A 1 7.07 -21.32 41.54
CA MET A 1 8.03 -20.97 40.47
C MET A 1 7.37 -19.89 39.64
N ASN A 2 7.91 -18.67 39.59
CA ASN A 2 7.39 -17.60 38.74
C ASN A 2 8.10 -17.67 37.38
N ALA A 3 7.33 -17.74 36.29
CA ALA A 3 7.88 -17.68 34.94
C ALA A 3 8.33 -16.25 34.61
N PRO A 4 9.44 -16.06 33.89
CA PRO A 4 9.85 -14.73 33.44
C PRO A 4 8.91 -14.23 32.34
N VAL A 5 8.46 -12.98 32.48
CA VAL A 5 7.73 -12.25 31.45
C VAL A 5 8.77 -11.66 30.48
N PHE A 6 8.79 -12.14 29.24
CA PHE A 6 9.61 -11.55 28.18
C PHE A 6 8.86 -10.36 27.58
N THR A 7 9.29 -9.15 27.90
CA THR A 7 8.82 -7.94 27.22
C THR A 7 9.74 -7.69 26.02
N TYR A 8 9.22 -7.89 24.82
CA TYR A 8 9.87 -7.43 23.59
C TYR A 8 9.48 -5.97 23.36
N PRO A 9 10.42 -5.04 23.23
CA PRO A 9 10.08 -3.68 22.82
C PRO A 9 9.60 -3.73 21.37
N PHE A 10 8.28 -3.65 21.16
CA PHE A 10 7.73 -3.31 19.85
C PHE A 10 8.06 -1.84 19.60
N LYS A 11 8.98 -1.58 18.67
CA LYS A 11 9.10 -0.24 18.08
C LYS A 11 7.86 -0.05 17.23
N GLU A 12 6.99 0.87 17.61
CA GLU A 12 5.84 1.28 16.81
C GLU A 12 6.38 1.73 15.44
N ALA A 13 5.94 1.06 14.38
CA ALA A 13 6.30 1.45 13.03
C ALA A 13 5.65 2.81 12.76
N GLU A 14 6.37 3.71 12.09
CA GLU A 14 5.77 4.94 11.55
C GLU A 14 4.50 4.56 10.77
N PRO A 15 3.37 5.26 11.00
CA PRO A 15 2.13 4.91 10.34
C PRO A 15 2.29 5.04 8.83
N ALA A 16 1.83 4.02 8.09
CA ALA A 16 1.82 4.08 6.63
C ALA A 16 0.91 5.24 6.16
N THR A 17 1.33 5.92 5.09
CA THR A 17 0.59 7.06 4.51
C THR A 17 -0.82 6.68 4.09
N PHE A 18 -1.00 5.48 3.54
CA PHE A 18 -2.28 4.88 3.19
C PHE A 18 -2.48 3.60 3.99
N ALA A 19 -3.73 3.33 4.38
CA ALA A 19 -4.15 2.10 5.03
C ALA A 19 -4.78 1.13 4.03
N ASN A 20 -4.89 -0.15 4.39
CA ASN A 20 -5.70 -1.09 3.62
C ASN A 20 -7.13 -0.56 3.51
N LEU A 21 -7.73 -0.75 2.34
CA LEU A 21 -9.04 -0.26 1.92
C LEU A 21 -9.13 1.26 1.71
N ASP A 22 -8.02 2.00 1.83
CA ASP A 22 -8.02 3.39 1.37
C ASP A 22 -8.20 3.43 -0.15
N LEU A 23 -9.05 4.36 -0.59
CA LEU A 23 -9.15 4.74 -1.99
C LEU A 23 -8.01 5.71 -2.33
N VAL A 24 -7.28 5.41 -3.39
CA VAL A 24 -6.13 6.19 -3.86
C VAL A 24 -6.27 6.52 -5.34
N ARG A 25 -5.57 7.57 -5.75
CA ARG A 25 -5.44 7.97 -7.15
C ARG A 25 -3.98 7.87 -7.59
N VAL A 26 -3.74 7.27 -8.75
CA VAL A 26 -2.39 7.19 -9.34
C VAL A 26 -1.99 8.50 -10.00
N LEU A 27 -0.74 8.92 -9.81
CA LEU A 27 -0.20 10.15 -10.40
C LEU A 27 0.42 9.91 -11.78
N HIS A 28 0.88 8.68 -12.05
CA HIS A 28 1.50 8.28 -13.30
C HIS A 28 0.81 7.04 -13.88
N ALA A 29 1.03 6.77 -15.16
CA ALA A 29 0.56 5.53 -15.75
C ALA A 29 1.33 4.35 -15.13
N VAL A 30 0.61 3.30 -14.77
CA VAL A 30 1.17 2.06 -14.22
C VAL A 30 0.71 0.88 -15.05
N VAL A 31 1.52 -0.18 -15.10
CA VAL A 31 1.17 -1.44 -15.74
C VAL A 31 0.82 -2.41 -14.62
N THR A 32 -0.32 -3.08 -14.74
CA THR A 32 -0.74 -4.10 -13.77
C THR A 32 0.03 -5.40 -14.00
N ASP A 33 -0.07 -6.31 -13.03
CA ASP A 33 0.46 -7.67 -13.13
C ASP A 33 -0.23 -8.45 -14.28
N GLU A 34 -1.44 -8.04 -14.67
CA GLU A 34 -2.18 -8.52 -15.84
C GLU A 34 -1.74 -7.88 -17.17
N GLU A 35 -0.65 -7.11 -17.18
CA GLU A 35 -0.11 -6.38 -18.34
C GLU A 35 -1.05 -5.30 -18.92
N GLU A 36 -2.05 -4.86 -18.15
CA GLU A 36 -2.98 -3.80 -18.52
C GLU A 36 -2.48 -2.42 -18.08
N VAL A 37 -2.78 -1.38 -18.87
CA VAL A 37 -2.35 -0.01 -18.57
C VAL A 37 -3.43 0.73 -17.79
N VAL A 38 -3.07 1.18 -16.59
CA VAL A 38 -3.88 2.13 -15.80
C VAL A 38 -3.33 3.54 -16.02
N ILE A 39 -4.15 4.42 -16.57
CA ILE A 39 -3.75 5.81 -16.84
C ILE A 39 -3.66 6.66 -15.56
N SER A 40 -2.85 7.71 -15.60
CA SER A 40 -2.79 8.73 -14.54
C SER A 40 -4.18 9.27 -14.20
N GLY A 41 -4.43 9.49 -12.92
CA GLY A 41 -5.71 9.95 -12.41
C GLY A 41 -6.73 8.84 -12.16
N SER A 42 -6.45 7.59 -12.51
CA SER A 42 -7.33 6.45 -12.19
C SER A 42 -7.42 6.21 -10.69
N LEU A 43 -8.56 5.71 -10.23
CA LEU A 43 -8.79 5.32 -8.85
C LEU A 43 -8.51 3.83 -8.66
N GLY A 44 -7.97 3.47 -7.49
CA GLY A 44 -7.79 2.09 -7.06
C GLY A 44 -7.88 1.97 -5.55
N THR A 45 -7.97 0.74 -5.05
CA THR A 45 -8.09 0.44 -3.62
C THR A 45 -6.80 -0.18 -3.11
N VAL A 46 -6.25 0.32 -2.01
CA VAL A 46 -5.09 -0.31 -1.36
C VAL A 46 -5.50 -1.65 -0.77
N VAL A 47 -4.85 -2.73 -1.19
CA VAL A 47 -5.12 -4.09 -0.69
C VAL A 47 -3.97 -4.66 0.14
N ALA A 48 -2.75 -4.12 0.00
CA ALA A 48 -1.61 -4.44 0.85
C ALA A 48 -0.65 -3.25 1.01
N VAL A 49 0.07 -3.23 2.13
CA VAL A 49 1.10 -2.24 2.45
C VAL A 49 2.46 -2.92 2.57
N TYR A 50 3.44 -2.43 1.81
CA TYR A 50 4.79 -2.97 1.76
C TYR A 50 5.83 -2.00 2.31
N GLY A 51 6.90 -2.56 2.88
CA GLY A 51 8.10 -1.81 3.28
C GLY A 51 7.83 -0.67 4.27
N ALA A 52 6.87 -0.82 5.17
CA ALA A 52 6.41 0.22 6.10
C ALA A 52 5.88 1.48 5.37
N GLY A 53 5.02 1.28 4.35
CA GLY A 53 4.38 2.37 3.62
C GLY A 53 5.24 2.98 2.50
N LYS A 54 6.29 2.27 2.06
CA LYS A 54 7.10 2.70 0.90
C LYS A 54 6.45 2.33 -0.43
N ALA A 55 5.69 1.24 -0.44
CA ALA A 55 4.96 0.76 -1.61
C ALA A 55 3.64 0.12 -1.17
N TYR A 56 2.70 0.04 -2.11
CA TYR A 56 1.33 -0.40 -1.90
C TYR A 56 0.92 -1.31 -3.04
N GLU A 57 0.21 -2.38 -2.73
CA GLU A 57 -0.55 -3.12 -3.72
C GLU A 57 -1.90 -2.42 -3.90
N VAL A 58 -2.22 -2.02 -5.12
CA VAL A 58 -3.44 -1.31 -5.45
C VAL A 58 -4.24 -2.13 -6.46
N GLU A 59 -5.50 -2.39 -6.12
CA GLU A 59 -6.47 -3.05 -7.00
C GLU A 59 -7.22 -2.01 -7.84
N PHE A 60 -7.21 -2.23 -9.16
CA PHE A 60 -7.98 -1.52 -10.16
C PHE A 60 -8.98 -2.47 -10.81
N GLU A 61 -9.94 -1.94 -11.57
CA GLU A 61 -10.89 -2.77 -12.34
C GLU A 61 -10.20 -3.74 -13.32
N VAL A 62 -9.01 -3.37 -13.80
CA VAL A 62 -8.23 -4.11 -14.82
C VAL A 62 -7.11 -4.98 -14.23
N GLY A 63 -6.85 -4.92 -12.92
CA GLY A 63 -5.74 -5.68 -12.34
C GLY A 63 -5.11 -5.09 -11.08
N LEU A 64 -4.06 -5.75 -10.60
CA LEU A 64 -3.26 -5.33 -9.44
C LEU A 64 -1.97 -4.66 -9.89
N ALA A 65 -1.52 -3.64 -9.14
CA ALA A 65 -0.18 -3.08 -9.35
C ALA A 65 0.49 -2.73 -8.01
N THR A 66 1.79 -3.01 -7.92
CA THR A 66 2.64 -2.49 -6.85
C THR A 66 3.14 -1.08 -7.19
N ILE A 67 2.78 -0.09 -6.37
CA ILE A 67 3.02 1.32 -6.64
C ILE A 67 3.74 1.97 -5.45
N TYR A 68 4.72 2.84 -5.73
CA TYR A 68 5.41 3.58 -4.69
C TYR A 68 4.51 4.65 -4.05
N ALA A 69 4.74 4.94 -2.77
CA ALA A 69 3.98 5.95 -2.04
C ALA A 69 3.96 7.33 -2.72
N ALA A 70 5.06 7.69 -3.39
CA ALA A 70 5.22 8.97 -4.07
C ALA A 70 4.32 9.12 -5.31
N ASP A 71 3.82 8.02 -5.85
CA ASP A 71 3.01 7.98 -7.08
C ASP A 71 1.51 7.84 -6.76
N LEU A 72 1.13 7.95 -5.49
CA LEU A 72 -0.24 7.85 -5.01
C LEU A 72 -0.65 9.11 -4.24
N VAL A 73 -1.93 9.46 -4.32
CA VAL A 73 -2.58 10.43 -3.44
C VAL A 73 -3.89 9.87 -2.91
N LYS A 74 -4.32 10.33 -1.74
CA LYS A 74 -5.63 9.97 -1.20
C LYS A 74 -6.73 10.56 -2.09
N ALA A 75 -7.71 9.74 -2.44
CA ALA A 75 -8.80 10.13 -3.35
C ALA A 75 -9.87 10.98 -2.68
#